data_AF-A0A7U6QNL5-F1
#
_entry.id   AF-A0A7U6QNL5-F1
#
_cell.length_a   1.000
_cell.length_b   1.000
_cell.length_c   1.000
_cell.angle_alpha   90.00
_cell.angle_beta   90.00
_cell.angle_gamma   90.00
#
_symmetry.space_group_name_H-M   'P 1'
#
loop_
_entity.id
_entity.type
_entity.pdbx_description
1 polymer ?
#
loop_
_entity_poly.entity_id
_entity_poly.type
_entity_poly.pdbx_seq_one_letter_code
_entity_poly.pdbx_strand_id
1 'polypeptide(L)'
;MTMKANSQRGVALLTILLLVVSITVVASAMLASQKVAIRRSGLLFDQNQLLQDIDAGQQLAVTMIRADSKLNDTDSEQDIWAQPILPYTLANHSVSIELRDEAGRFNINNLHQGGTVDTAALEVFQRLLTQLNLEPDIAIAVLDWQDTDSEVYLDGGDESAVYSQQLNRSVDGALPNQPFVSVDQLQEVQGVSAEVLATLRPYLTAVPYYLPININTASPALLAALIDGASSQQMQGIVDTRSKQALTSIDELWQLPILSGLDKKQRAALTPLLAVDSQAFMALITASDNATVGQARQRFATVLIGKNAANDSQTSNDTSGSSSDVISGKPKEVKVVTQRLWAFRPSF
;
A
#
# COMPACT_ATOMS: atom_id res chain seq x y z
N MET A 1 38.81 90.34 16.20
CA MET A 1 39.22 89.14 15.43
C MET A 1 39.93 88.22 16.39
N THR A 2 39.61 86.94 16.60
CA THR A 2 38.69 86.00 15.95
C THR A 2 38.65 84.80 16.91
N MET A 3 37.47 84.41 17.43
CA MET A 3 37.34 83.16 18.19
C MET A 3 37.52 81.98 17.22
N LYS A 4 38.58 81.18 17.39
CA LYS A 4 38.74 79.88 16.72
C LYS A 4 38.06 78.81 17.58
N ALA A 5 36.87 78.38 17.16
CA ALA A 5 36.17 77.24 17.74
C ALA A 5 36.98 75.95 17.48
N ASN A 6 37.34 75.25 18.55
CA ASN A 6 38.04 73.97 18.49
C ASN A 6 37.08 72.87 18.99
N SER A 7 36.16 72.44 18.12
CA SER A 7 35.09 71.48 18.47
C SER A 7 34.94 70.32 17.48
N GLN A 8 36.00 69.94 16.76
CA GLN A 8 35.95 68.84 15.77
C GLN A 8 36.49 67.49 16.26
N ARG A 9 37.21 67.45 17.40
CA ARG A 9 37.80 66.20 17.93
C ARG A 9 36.79 65.27 18.60
N GLY A 10 35.74 65.80 19.24
CA GLY A 10 34.68 64.98 19.85
C GLY A 10 33.71 64.38 18.83
N VAL A 11 33.40 65.14 17.76
CA VAL A 11 32.50 64.70 16.69
C VAL A 11 33.13 63.57 15.86
N ALA A 12 34.44 63.67 15.56
CA ALA A 12 35.15 62.60 14.83
C ALA A 12 35.20 61.28 15.62
N LEU A 13 35.32 61.33 16.95
CA LEU A 13 35.29 60.12 17.78
C LEU A 13 33.88 59.49 17.80
N LEU A 14 32.83 60.31 17.88
CA LEU A 14 31.44 59.85 17.84
C LEU A 14 31.07 59.23 16.49
N THR A 15 31.54 59.81 15.38
CA THR A 15 31.28 59.24 14.05
C THR A 15 32.02 57.92 13.84
N ILE A 16 33.26 57.81 14.32
CA ILE A 16 34.03 56.54 14.28
C ILE A 16 33.36 55.49 15.18
N LEU A 17 32.96 55.85 16.39
CA LEU A 17 32.27 54.94 17.31
C LEU A 17 30.95 54.44 16.71
N LEU A 18 30.15 55.34 16.14
CA LEU A 18 28.87 55.01 15.51
C LEU A 18 29.08 54.12 14.27
N LEU A 19 30.13 54.37 13.50
CA LEU A 19 30.51 53.53 12.36
C LEU A 19 30.91 52.12 12.81
N VAL A 20 31.75 52.00 13.85
CA VAL A 20 32.17 50.70 14.41
C VAL A 20 30.98 49.93 14.97
N VAL A 21 30.08 50.59 15.70
CA VAL A 21 28.84 49.98 16.21
C VAL A 21 27.94 49.51 15.05
N SER A 22 27.80 50.31 14.00
CA SER A 22 26.98 49.94 12.84
C SER A 22 27.55 48.73 12.11
N ILE A 23 28.87 48.71 11.86
CA ILE A 23 29.55 47.57 11.21
C ILE A 23 29.42 46.31 12.06
N THR A 24 29.59 46.41 13.37
CA THR A 24 29.49 45.24 14.27
C THR A 24 28.07 44.69 14.35
N VAL A 25 27.03 45.52 14.34
CA VAL A 25 25.62 45.08 14.29
C VAL A 25 25.34 44.36 12.97
N VAL A 26 25.74 44.93 11.83
CA VAL A 26 25.54 44.31 10.51
C VAL A 26 26.30 42.98 10.40
N ALA A 27 27.57 42.95 10.82
CA ALA A 27 28.38 41.74 10.82
C ALA A 27 27.78 40.65 11.73
N SER A 28 27.28 41.01 12.91
CA SER A 28 26.63 40.07 13.83
C SER A 28 25.34 39.51 13.25
N ALA A 29 24.51 40.35 12.62
CA ALA A 29 23.30 39.93 11.93
C ALA A 29 23.61 38.99 10.75
N MET A 30 24.69 39.26 10.00
CA MET A 30 25.15 38.41 8.89
C MET A 30 25.69 37.06 9.37
N LEU A 31 26.41 37.01 10.49
CA LEU A 31 26.86 35.75 11.08
C LEU A 31 25.70 34.91 11.61
N ALA A 32 24.69 35.55 12.20
CA ALA A 32 23.48 34.87 12.63
C ALA A 32 22.72 34.28 11.43
N SER A 33 22.57 35.03 10.34
CA SER A 33 21.90 34.54 9.12
C SER A 33 22.68 33.42 8.44
N GLN A 34 24.02 33.49 8.39
CA GLN A 34 24.86 32.41 7.88
C GLN A 34 24.73 31.11 8.69
N LYS A 35 24.71 31.18 10.03
CA LYS A 35 24.50 30.01 10.88
C LYS A 35 23.14 29.35 10.62
N VAL A 36 22.09 30.14 10.43
CA VAL A 36 20.76 29.63 10.07
C VAL A 36 20.77 28.97 8.69
N ALA A 37 21.42 29.59 7.70
CA ALA A 37 21.53 29.04 6.35
C ALA A 37 22.28 27.70 6.31
N ILE A 38 23.41 27.59 7.05
CA ILE A 38 24.18 26.34 7.15
C ILE A 38 23.34 25.25 7.82
N ARG A 39 22.65 25.57 8.92
CA ARG A 39 21.77 24.61 9.61
C ARG A 39 20.63 24.14 8.69
N ARG A 40 20.02 25.04 7.93
CA ARG A 40 18.98 24.72 6.95
C ARG A 40 19.53 23.84 5.83
N SER A 41 20.74 24.12 5.33
CA SER A 41 21.40 23.33 4.29
C SER A 41 21.70 21.91 4.77
N GLY A 42 22.23 21.74 6.00
CA GLY A 42 22.44 20.43 6.61
C GLY A 42 21.15 19.62 6.73
N LEU A 43 20.06 20.26 7.20
CA LEU A 43 18.74 19.60 7.27
C LEU A 43 18.18 19.17 5.91
N LEU A 44 18.48 19.89 4.83
CA LEU A 44 18.07 19.52 3.48
C LEU A 44 18.92 18.36 2.94
N PHE A 45 20.22 18.35 3.23
CA PHE A 45 21.11 17.26 2.86
C PHE A 45 20.71 15.95 3.54
N ASP A 46 20.52 15.95 4.86
CA ASP A 46 20.10 14.77 5.64
C ASP A 46 18.76 14.21 5.15
N GLN A 47 17.80 15.09 4.83
CA GLN A 47 16.49 14.66 4.31
C GLN A 47 16.57 14.01 2.94
N ASN A 48 17.41 14.52 2.05
CA ASN A 48 17.65 13.88 0.76
C ASN A 48 18.30 12.51 0.93
N GLN A 49 19.14 12.34 1.95
CA GLN A 49 19.79 11.06 2.23
C GLN A 49 18.80 9.99 2.73
N LEU A 50 17.88 10.33 3.65
CA LEU A 50 16.85 9.38 4.08
C LEU A 50 15.89 8.99 2.95
N LEU A 51 15.64 9.87 1.97
CA LEU A 51 14.87 9.50 0.78
C LEU A 51 15.64 8.53 -0.12
N GLN A 52 16.94 8.72 -0.30
CA GLN A 52 17.80 7.77 -1.02
C GLN A 52 17.84 6.41 -0.31
N ASP A 53 17.81 6.38 1.02
CA ASP A 53 17.73 5.15 1.81
C ASP A 53 16.39 4.43 1.60
N ILE A 54 15.28 5.17 1.48
CA ILE A 54 13.98 4.61 1.08
C ILE A 54 14.07 3.96 -0.31
N ASP A 55 14.66 4.65 -1.28
CA ASP A 55 14.82 4.12 -2.65
C ASP A 55 15.68 2.85 -2.65
N ALA A 56 16.75 2.82 -1.85
CA ALA A 56 17.57 1.62 -1.66
C ALA A 56 16.75 0.47 -1.06
N GLY A 57 15.95 0.74 -0.02
CA GLY A 57 15.04 -0.23 0.58
C GLY A 57 14.02 -0.78 -0.43
N GLN A 58 13.50 0.09 -1.31
CA GLN A 58 12.57 -0.31 -2.36
C GLN A 58 13.24 -1.26 -3.37
N GLN A 59 14.46 -0.96 -3.79
CA GLN A 59 15.19 -1.84 -4.71
C GLN A 59 15.55 -3.18 -4.08
N LEU A 60 15.85 -3.20 -2.77
CA LEU A 60 16.05 -4.45 -2.03
C LEU A 60 14.76 -5.28 -1.98
N ALA A 61 13.62 -4.66 -1.67
CA ALA A 61 12.31 -5.35 -1.69
C ALA A 61 11.98 -5.97 -3.05
N VAL A 62 12.14 -5.20 -4.13
CA VAL A 62 11.94 -5.68 -5.52
C VAL A 62 12.91 -6.82 -5.86
N THR A 63 14.17 -6.70 -5.44
CA THR A 63 15.19 -7.73 -5.70
C THR A 63 14.90 -9.02 -4.93
N MET A 64 14.40 -8.92 -3.71
CA MET A 64 14.00 -10.05 -2.89
C MET A 64 12.83 -10.82 -3.50
N ILE A 65 11.75 -10.13 -3.89
CA ILE A 65 10.60 -10.75 -4.57
C ILE A 65 11.03 -11.40 -5.90
N ARG A 66 11.94 -10.76 -6.65
CA ARG A 66 12.48 -11.32 -7.90
C ARG A 66 13.40 -12.53 -7.67
N ALA A 67 14.13 -12.57 -6.57
CA ALA A 67 14.96 -13.71 -6.21
C ALA A 67 14.07 -14.89 -5.80
N ASP A 68 13.05 -14.62 -5.00
CA ASP A 68 12.07 -15.61 -4.56
C ASP A 68 11.30 -16.23 -5.72
N SER A 69 10.83 -15.42 -6.67
CA SER A 69 10.14 -15.91 -7.88
C SER A 69 11.00 -16.80 -8.79
N LYS A 70 12.31 -16.94 -8.52
CA LYS A 70 13.21 -17.88 -9.20
C LYS A 70 13.43 -19.16 -8.41
N LEU A 71 13.13 -19.15 -7.11
CA LEU A 71 13.27 -20.30 -6.22
C LEU A 71 12.03 -21.20 -6.27
N ASN A 72 10.84 -20.60 -6.32
CA ASN A 72 9.58 -21.30 -6.41
C ASN A 72 8.56 -20.53 -7.27
N ASP A 73 7.48 -21.22 -7.65
CA ASP A 73 6.38 -20.64 -8.44
C ASP A 73 5.19 -20.18 -7.58
N THR A 74 5.19 -20.53 -6.29
CA THR A 74 4.12 -20.31 -5.31
C THR A 74 4.58 -19.34 -4.23
N ASP A 75 3.69 -18.49 -3.72
CA ASP A 75 4.03 -17.56 -2.65
C ASP A 75 3.41 -17.97 -1.34
N SER A 76 4.22 -18.12 -0.29
CA SER A 76 3.82 -18.62 1.02
C SER A 76 4.52 -17.89 2.17
N GLU A 77 4.03 -18.06 3.39
CA GLU A 77 4.67 -17.52 4.60
C GLU A 77 6.06 -18.11 4.90
N GLN A 78 6.47 -19.17 4.19
CA GLN A 78 7.77 -19.83 4.34
C GLN A 78 8.85 -19.21 3.44
N ASP A 79 8.45 -18.35 2.51
CA ASP A 79 9.34 -17.77 1.52
C ASP A 79 10.28 -16.72 2.12
N ILE A 80 11.36 -16.41 1.41
CA ILE A 80 12.41 -15.51 1.91
C ILE A 80 11.88 -14.10 2.20
N TRP A 81 10.85 -13.66 1.47
CA TRP A 81 10.24 -12.34 1.63
C TRP A 81 9.34 -12.25 2.87
N ALA A 82 8.79 -13.38 3.33
CA ALA A 82 7.89 -13.45 4.48
C ALA A 82 8.65 -13.56 5.82
N GLN A 83 9.94 -13.90 5.77
CA GLN A 83 10.79 -14.00 6.96
C GLN A 83 11.26 -12.63 7.46
N PRO A 84 11.49 -12.44 8.77
CA PRO A 84 12.00 -11.19 9.32
C PRO A 84 13.33 -10.77 8.67
N ILE A 85 13.33 -9.59 8.03
CA ILE A 85 14.50 -9.00 7.37
C ILE A 85 15.28 -8.18 8.40
N LEU A 86 16.56 -8.49 8.60
CA LEU A 86 17.41 -7.72 9.50
C LEU A 86 17.61 -6.29 8.93
N PRO A 87 17.50 -5.24 9.76
CA PRO A 87 17.76 -3.88 9.30
C PRO A 87 19.17 -3.73 8.76
N TYR A 88 19.31 -3.12 7.58
CA TYR A 88 20.59 -2.84 6.98
C TYR A 88 21.13 -1.51 7.52
N THR A 89 22.33 -1.51 8.10
CA THR A 89 22.96 -0.33 8.69
C THR A 89 24.09 0.21 7.79
N LEU A 90 24.01 1.48 7.38
CA LEU A 90 25.11 2.18 6.72
C LEU A 90 25.57 3.35 7.59
N ALA A 91 26.74 3.21 8.21
CA ALA A 91 27.29 4.23 9.10
C ALA A 91 26.29 4.65 10.21
N ASN A 92 25.72 5.84 10.11
CA ASN A 92 24.72 6.38 11.04
C ASN A 92 23.26 6.07 10.64
N HIS A 93 23.02 5.47 9.47
CA HIS A 93 21.67 5.21 8.96
C HIS A 93 21.29 3.74 9.11
N SER A 94 20.00 3.46 9.28
CA SER A 94 19.46 2.10 9.18
C SER A 94 18.18 2.06 8.37
N VAL A 95 18.05 1.03 7.53
CA VAL A 95 16.90 0.76 6.68
C VAL A 95 16.28 -0.56 7.10
N SER A 96 15.01 -0.54 7.50
CA SER A 96 14.20 -1.72 7.78
C SER A 96 13.14 -1.89 6.71
N ILE A 97 12.90 -3.13 6.29
CA ILE A 97 11.90 -3.48 5.28
C ILE A 97 11.00 -4.55 5.87
N GLU A 98 9.70 -4.32 5.78
CA GLU A 98 8.67 -5.31 6.11
C GLU A 98 7.85 -5.55 4.85
N LEU A 99 7.78 -6.81 4.41
CA LEU A 99 7.02 -7.21 3.24
C LEU A 99 5.76 -7.95 3.66
N ARG A 100 4.69 -7.74 2.92
CA ARG A 100 3.42 -8.42 3.13
C ARG A 100 2.78 -8.72 1.79
N ASP A 101 2.17 -9.89 1.72
CA ASP A 101 1.34 -10.29 0.58
C ASP A 101 -0.01 -9.54 0.61
N GLU A 102 -0.32 -8.81 -0.47
CA GLU A 102 -1.63 -8.18 -0.66
C GLU A 102 -2.65 -9.16 -1.25
N ALA A 103 -2.21 -10.20 -1.97
CA ALA A 103 -3.08 -11.27 -2.48
C ALA A 103 -3.65 -12.17 -1.38
N GLY A 104 -3.07 -12.18 -0.18
CA GLY A 104 -3.66 -12.83 1.01
C GLY A 104 -4.92 -12.13 1.55
N ARG A 105 -5.32 -11.01 0.95
CA ARG A 105 -6.51 -10.22 1.31
C ARG A 105 -7.45 -10.08 0.11
N PHE A 106 -8.72 -9.84 0.40
CA PHE A 106 -9.71 -9.58 -0.64
C PHE A 106 -9.49 -8.18 -1.23
N ASN A 107 -9.26 -8.11 -2.54
CA ASN A 107 -9.17 -6.82 -3.22
C ASN A 107 -10.58 -6.28 -3.47
N ILE A 108 -10.91 -5.15 -2.86
CA ILE A 108 -12.25 -4.52 -3.01
C ILE A 108 -12.55 -4.09 -4.45
N ASN A 109 -11.50 -3.82 -5.24
CA ASN A 109 -11.62 -3.49 -6.65
C ASN A 109 -11.90 -4.71 -7.54
N ASN A 110 -11.95 -5.93 -6.99
CA ASN A 110 -12.38 -7.11 -7.76
C ASN A 110 -13.90 -7.15 -7.95
N LEU A 111 -14.68 -6.38 -7.17
CA LEU A 111 -16.15 -6.35 -7.26
C LEU A 111 -16.64 -5.81 -8.62
N HIS A 112 -15.93 -4.82 -9.15
CA HIS A 112 -16.24 -4.21 -10.43
C HIS A 112 -14.96 -4.09 -11.28
N GLN A 113 -14.95 -4.78 -12.42
CA GLN A 113 -13.82 -4.72 -13.34
C GLN A 113 -14.28 -4.63 -14.79
N GLY A 114 -13.67 -3.71 -15.55
CA GLY A 114 -13.90 -3.60 -16.99
C GLY A 114 -15.33 -3.23 -17.37
N GLY A 115 -16.10 -2.61 -16.46
CA GLY A 115 -17.52 -2.29 -16.68
C GLY A 115 -18.47 -3.45 -16.36
N THR A 116 -18.00 -4.52 -15.70
CA THR A 116 -18.81 -5.66 -15.31
C THR A 116 -18.67 -5.98 -13.83
N VAL A 117 -19.80 -6.31 -13.21
CA VAL A 117 -19.85 -6.76 -11.81
C VAL A 117 -19.46 -8.24 -11.72
N ASP A 118 -18.53 -8.56 -10.84
CA ASP A 118 -18.18 -9.95 -10.50
C ASP A 118 -19.09 -10.43 -9.36
N THR A 119 -20.14 -11.16 -9.72
CA THR A 119 -21.11 -11.68 -8.75
C THR A 119 -20.50 -12.68 -7.78
N ALA A 120 -19.49 -13.45 -8.19
CA ALA A 120 -18.82 -14.40 -7.31
C ALA A 120 -17.97 -13.66 -6.27
N ALA A 121 -17.26 -12.59 -6.68
CA ALA A 121 -16.52 -11.74 -5.76
C ALA A 121 -17.46 -11.02 -4.77
N LEU A 122 -18.60 -10.53 -5.23
CA LEU A 122 -19.62 -9.88 -4.40
C LEU A 122 -20.15 -10.83 -3.31
N GLU A 123 -20.51 -12.06 -3.69
CA GLU A 123 -20.96 -13.06 -2.73
C GLU A 123 -19.88 -13.41 -1.69
N VAL A 124 -18.61 -13.54 -2.10
CA VAL A 124 -17.50 -13.78 -1.17
C VAL A 124 -17.38 -12.62 -0.18
N PHE A 125 -17.48 -11.38 -0.65
CA PHE A 125 -17.37 -10.21 0.23
C PHE A 125 -18.55 -10.11 1.20
N GLN A 126 -19.78 -10.37 0.76
CA GLN A 126 -20.95 -10.44 1.63
C GLN A 126 -20.82 -11.54 2.70
N ARG A 127 -20.31 -12.72 2.33
CA ARG A 127 -20.01 -13.79 3.29
C ARG A 127 -18.93 -13.39 4.29
N LEU A 128 -17.89 -12.68 3.86
CA LEU A 128 -16.88 -12.15 4.78
C LEU A 128 -17.49 -11.16 5.78
N LEU A 129 -18.35 -10.25 5.33
CA LEU A 129 -19.04 -9.28 6.18
C LEU A 129 -19.91 -9.98 7.23
N THR A 130 -20.76 -10.93 6.81
CA THR A 130 -21.59 -11.71 7.75
C THR A 130 -20.77 -12.45 8.80
N GLN A 131 -19.64 -13.07 8.42
CA GLN A 131 -18.76 -13.77 9.36
C GLN A 131 -18.11 -12.84 10.38
N LEU A 132 -17.89 -11.58 10.02
CA LEU A 132 -17.38 -10.54 10.91
C LEU A 132 -18.48 -9.84 11.72
N ASN A 133 -19.74 -10.31 11.64
CA ASN A 133 -20.93 -9.67 12.22
C ASN A 133 -21.16 -8.24 11.71
N LEU A 134 -20.86 -8.01 10.43
CA LEU A 134 -21.09 -6.75 9.73
C LEU A 134 -22.27 -6.88 8.75
N GLU A 135 -22.85 -5.75 8.38
CA GLU A 135 -23.98 -5.69 7.47
C GLU A 135 -23.55 -6.04 6.03
N PRO A 136 -24.21 -7.00 5.35
CA PRO A 136 -23.86 -7.41 3.98
C PRO A 136 -24.05 -6.29 2.95
N ASP A 137 -24.97 -5.36 3.22
CA ASP A 137 -25.31 -4.25 2.32
C ASP A 137 -24.15 -3.28 2.13
N ILE A 138 -23.14 -3.31 3.01
CA ILE A 138 -21.86 -2.61 2.81
C ILE A 138 -21.21 -3.05 1.48
N ALA A 139 -21.33 -4.32 1.10
CA ALA A 139 -20.78 -4.80 -0.17
C ALA A 139 -21.43 -4.13 -1.39
N ILE A 140 -22.73 -3.82 -1.29
CA ILE A 140 -23.49 -3.11 -2.32
C ILE A 140 -23.01 -1.66 -2.39
N ALA A 141 -22.93 -0.96 -1.26
CA ALA A 141 -22.43 0.41 -1.22
C ALA A 141 -20.98 0.55 -1.71
N VAL A 142 -20.14 -0.48 -1.50
CA VAL A 142 -18.77 -0.53 -2.03
C VAL A 142 -18.74 -0.79 -3.54
N LEU A 143 -19.73 -1.50 -4.08
CA LEU A 143 -19.88 -1.75 -5.52
C LEU A 143 -20.35 -0.47 -6.24
N ASP A 144 -21.45 0.13 -5.77
CA ASP A 144 -22.02 1.39 -6.26
C ASP A 144 -20.97 2.52 -6.29
N TRP A 145 -20.07 2.56 -5.30
CA TRP A 145 -18.96 3.53 -5.30
C TRP A 145 -18.03 3.41 -6.52
N GLN A 146 -17.88 2.20 -7.07
CA GLN A 146 -16.90 1.87 -8.10
C GLN A 146 -17.48 1.80 -9.51
N ASP A 147 -18.76 1.46 -9.64
CA ASP A 147 -19.38 1.32 -10.94
C ASP A 147 -19.67 2.69 -11.57
N THR A 148 -20.09 2.68 -12.83
CA THR A 148 -20.27 3.92 -13.60
C THR A 148 -21.72 4.35 -13.72
N ASP A 149 -22.66 3.54 -13.21
CA ASP A 149 -24.07 3.85 -13.37
C ASP A 149 -24.53 4.78 -12.24
N SER A 150 -25.84 4.86 -12.01
CA SER A 150 -26.41 5.74 -11.00
C SER A 150 -27.59 5.06 -10.29
N GLU A 151 -27.66 3.73 -10.41
CA GLU A 151 -28.69 2.88 -9.87
C GLU A 151 -28.09 1.95 -8.84
N VAL A 152 -28.64 1.96 -7.63
CA VAL A 152 -28.22 1.03 -6.57
C VAL A 152 -28.34 -0.40 -7.06
N TYR A 153 -27.26 -1.17 -6.95
CA TYR A 153 -27.25 -2.55 -7.43
C TYR A 153 -28.36 -3.39 -6.77
N LEU A 154 -29.09 -4.17 -7.60
CA LEU A 154 -30.30 -4.97 -7.27
C LEU A 154 -31.58 -4.20 -6.93
N ASP A 155 -31.52 -3.03 -6.29
CA ASP A 155 -32.70 -2.25 -5.91
C ASP A 155 -33.19 -1.32 -7.04
N GLY A 156 -32.27 -0.84 -7.89
CA GLY A 156 -32.56 0.05 -9.02
C GLY A 156 -33.00 1.46 -8.59
N GLY A 157 -32.81 1.82 -7.33
CA GLY A 157 -33.04 3.16 -6.81
C GLY A 157 -31.93 4.12 -7.23
N ASP A 158 -32.22 5.42 -7.29
CA ASP A 158 -31.20 6.44 -7.59
C ASP A 158 -30.18 6.54 -6.45
N GLU A 159 -28.92 6.27 -6.74
CA GLU A 159 -27.81 6.33 -5.78
C GLU A 159 -27.69 7.69 -5.09
N SER A 160 -27.90 8.77 -5.83
CA SER A 160 -27.82 10.12 -5.27
C SER A 160 -28.90 10.34 -4.20
N ALA A 161 -30.08 9.73 -4.36
CA ALA A 161 -31.13 9.80 -3.37
C ALA A 161 -30.78 9.01 -2.10
N VAL A 162 -30.10 7.86 -2.24
CA VAL A 162 -29.72 6.98 -1.13
C VAL A 162 -28.52 7.53 -0.36
N TYR A 163 -27.48 7.98 -1.06
CA TYR A 163 -26.18 8.32 -0.46
C TYR A 163 -25.97 9.83 -0.17
N SER A 164 -26.80 10.73 -0.72
CA SER A 164 -26.63 12.19 -0.56
C SER A 164 -26.64 12.69 0.88
N GLN A 165 -27.36 12.03 1.78
CA GLN A 165 -27.46 12.45 3.18
C GLN A 165 -26.18 12.18 3.98
N GLN A 166 -25.38 11.22 3.53
CA GLN A 166 -24.19 10.74 4.23
C GLN A 166 -22.91 11.39 3.71
N LEU A 167 -22.86 11.66 2.40
CA LEU A 167 -21.75 12.31 1.71
C LEU A 167 -21.85 13.83 1.89
N ASN A 168 -21.45 14.34 3.04
CA ASN A 168 -21.31 15.78 3.32
C ASN A 168 -20.25 16.50 2.43
N ARG A 169 -19.92 15.98 1.23
CA ARG A 169 -18.73 16.36 0.46
C ARG A 169 -18.92 16.66 -1.02
N SER A 170 -19.98 16.21 -1.70
CA SER A 170 -20.21 16.57 -3.10
C SER A 170 -21.25 17.68 -3.20
N VAL A 171 -20.91 18.75 -3.92
CA VAL A 171 -21.83 19.84 -4.29
C VAL A 171 -23.06 19.30 -5.04
N ASP A 172 -22.94 18.10 -5.62
CA ASP A 172 -23.95 17.41 -6.43
C ASP A 172 -24.44 16.06 -5.84
N GLY A 173 -23.96 15.64 -4.65
CA GLY A 173 -24.42 14.40 -3.99
C GLY A 173 -24.10 13.07 -4.68
N ALA A 174 -23.39 13.08 -5.81
CA ALA A 174 -23.04 11.89 -6.60
C ALA A 174 -21.86 11.11 -6.00
N LEU A 175 -21.87 9.79 -6.23
CA LEU A 175 -20.76 8.89 -5.93
C LEU A 175 -19.57 9.12 -6.90
N PRO A 176 -18.35 8.72 -6.51
CA PRO A 176 -17.16 8.99 -7.33
C PRO A 176 -17.01 8.15 -8.59
N ASN A 177 -17.69 7.02 -8.68
CA ASN A 177 -17.72 6.11 -9.83
C ASN A 177 -16.32 5.71 -10.31
N GLN A 178 -15.45 5.37 -9.35
CA GLN A 178 -14.03 5.07 -9.59
C GLN A 178 -13.50 4.00 -8.64
N PRO A 179 -12.49 3.21 -9.06
CA PRO A 179 -11.84 2.24 -8.19
C PRO A 179 -11.22 2.88 -6.94
N PHE A 180 -11.15 2.12 -5.86
CA PHE A 180 -10.48 2.53 -4.64
C PHE A 180 -8.96 2.58 -4.83
N VAL A 181 -8.34 3.67 -4.35
CA VAL A 181 -6.88 3.86 -4.30
C VAL A 181 -6.32 3.38 -2.96
N SER A 182 -7.13 3.38 -1.91
CA SER A 182 -6.74 2.92 -0.58
C SER A 182 -7.94 2.39 0.19
N VAL A 183 -7.72 1.36 1.02
CA VAL A 183 -8.73 0.80 1.93
C VAL A 183 -9.28 1.86 2.89
N ASP A 184 -8.49 2.90 3.22
CA ASP A 184 -8.95 3.98 4.11
C ASP A 184 -10.10 4.81 3.52
N GLN A 185 -10.27 4.82 2.20
CA GLN A 185 -11.40 5.49 1.55
C GLN A 185 -12.75 4.81 1.86
N LEU A 186 -12.74 3.57 2.34
CA LEU A 186 -13.96 2.91 2.78
C LEU A 186 -14.67 3.67 3.90
N GLN A 187 -13.99 4.53 4.68
CA GLN A 187 -14.67 5.39 5.67
C GLN A 187 -15.69 6.36 5.05
N GLU A 188 -15.62 6.58 3.75
CA GLU A 188 -16.53 7.46 3.01
C GLU A 188 -17.76 6.69 2.48
N VAL A 189 -17.74 5.36 2.56
CA VAL A 189 -18.83 4.48 2.12
C VAL A 189 -19.89 4.35 3.22
N GLN A 190 -21.16 4.30 2.82
CA GLN A 190 -22.28 4.09 3.73
C GLN A 190 -22.13 2.77 4.52
N GLY A 191 -22.45 2.80 5.82
CA GLY A 191 -22.33 1.65 6.71
C GLY A 191 -20.92 1.39 7.26
N VAL A 192 -19.89 2.10 6.76
CA VAL A 192 -18.51 1.91 7.23
C VAL A 192 -18.12 2.97 8.25
N SER A 193 -18.29 2.64 9.53
CA SER A 193 -17.72 3.43 10.63
C SER A 193 -16.20 3.21 10.76
N ALA A 194 -15.52 4.03 11.57
CA ALA A 194 -14.11 3.82 11.89
C ALA A 194 -13.84 2.45 12.55
N GLU A 195 -14.80 1.93 13.33
CA GLU A 195 -14.74 0.61 13.98
C GLU A 195 -14.92 -0.53 12.96
N VAL A 196 -15.87 -0.36 12.03
CA VAL A 196 -16.08 -1.29 10.92
C VAL A 196 -14.82 -1.36 10.05
N LEU A 197 -14.26 -0.21 9.68
CA LEU A 197 -13.02 -0.17 8.90
C LEU A 197 -11.87 -0.85 9.65
N ALA A 198 -11.71 -0.61 10.95
CA ALA A 198 -10.67 -1.25 11.74
C ALA A 198 -10.81 -2.78 11.74
N THR A 199 -12.05 -3.29 11.73
CA THR A 199 -12.36 -4.72 11.65
C THR A 199 -12.09 -5.30 10.25
N LEU A 200 -12.34 -4.53 9.19
CA LEU A 200 -12.14 -4.95 7.80
C LEU A 200 -10.68 -4.87 7.33
N ARG A 201 -9.91 -3.92 7.86
CA ARG A 201 -8.54 -3.63 7.42
C ARG A 201 -7.60 -4.85 7.31
N PRO A 202 -7.65 -5.87 8.21
CA PRO A 202 -6.81 -7.06 8.09
C PRO A 202 -7.17 -7.97 6.91
N TYR A 203 -8.38 -7.84 6.37
CA TYR A 203 -8.93 -8.76 5.36
C TYR A 203 -9.02 -8.15 3.96
N LEU A 204 -8.89 -6.83 3.84
CA LEU A 204 -9.10 -6.10 2.60
C LEU A 204 -7.82 -5.43 2.07
N THR A 205 -7.74 -5.31 0.75
CA THR A 205 -6.76 -4.49 0.03
C THR A 205 -7.42 -3.69 -1.08
N ALA A 206 -6.72 -2.69 -1.62
CA ALA A 206 -7.15 -1.87 -2.73
C ALA A 206 -6.01 -1.78 -3.76
N VAL A 207 -6.03 -2.67 -4.74
CA VAL A 207 -5.05 -2.77 -5.82
C VAL A 207 -5.75 -2.41 -7.14
N PRO A 208 -5.11 -1.65 -8.05
CA PRO A 208 -5.78 -1.09 -9.24
C PRO A 208 -6.03 -2.09 -10.38
N TYR A 209 -5.80 -3.38 -10.15
CA TYR A 209 -6.00 -4.46 -11.09
C TYR A 209 -6.60 -5.68 -10.39
N TYR A 210 -7.14 -6.63 -11.16
CA TYR A 210 -7.66 -7.89 -10.61
C TYR A 210 -6.59 -8.61 -9.83
N LEU A 211 -6.90 -8.98 -8.59
CA LEU A 211 -5.98 -9.69 -7.72
C LEU A 211 -6.65 -10.95 -7.20
N PRO A 212 -6.33 -12.13 -7.76
CA PRO A 212 -6.77 -13.39 -7.20
C PRO A 212 -6.26 -13.56 -5.77
N ILE A 213 -7.05 -14.23 -4.94
CA ILE A 213 -6.73 -14.49 -3.54
C ILE A 213 -5.68 -15.60 -3.47
N ASN A 214 -4.52 -15.28 -2.89
CA ASN A 214 -3.48 -16.26 -2.63
C ASN A 214 -3.88 -17.16 -1.44
N ILE A 215 -4.18 -18.41 -1.73
CA ILE A 215 -4.64 -19.40 -0.74
C ILE A 215 -3.55 -19.81 0.26
N ASN A 216 -2.28 -19.52 -0.03
CA ASN A 216 -1.15 -19.83 0.85
C ASN A 216 -0.93 -18.79 1.96
N THR A 217 -1.49 -17.58 1.80
CA THR A 217 -1.36 -16.46 2.75
C THR A 217 -2.71 -15.93 3.23
N ALA A 218 -3.82 -16.32 2.61
CA ALA A 218 -5.17 -15.89 2.99
C ALA A 218 -5.54 -16.23 4.44
N SER A 219 -6.19 -15.31 5.16
CA SER A 219 -6.63 -15.57 6.53
C SER A 219 -7.71 -16.68 6.61
N PRO A 220 -7.87 -17.38 7.75
CA PRO A 220 -8.94 -18.36 7.92
C PRO A 220 -10.35 -17.80 7.68
N ALA A 221 -10.60 -16.54 8.05
CA ALA A 221 -11.89 -15.89 7.83
C ALA A 221 -12.14 -15.64 6.34
N LEU A 222 -11.14 -15.19 5.58
CA LEU A 222 -11.26 -15.02 4.14
C LEU A 222 -11.47 -16.36 3.43
N LEU A 223 -10.75 -17.41 3.84
CA LEU A 223 -10.96 -18.76 3.31
C LEU A 223 -12.37 -19.28 3.60
N ALA A 224 -12.91 -18.97 4.78
CA ALA A 224 -14.26 -19.37 5.15
C ALA A 224 -15.29 -18.60 4.31
N ALA A 225 -15.05 -17.35 3.97
CA ALA A 225 -15.93 -16.55 3.11
C ALA A 225 -16.01 -17.07 1.66
N LEU A 226 -15.07 -17.91 1.21
CA LEU A 226 -15.15 -18.57 -0.10
C LEU A 226 -16.29 -19.60 -0.17
N ILE A 227 -16.76 -20.10 0.97
CA ILE A 227 -17.65 -21.26 1.03
C ILE A 227 -18.86 -20.93 1.88
N ASP A 228 -20.04 -21.17 1.31
CA ASP A 228 -21.27 -21.00 2.04
C ASP A 228 -21.35 -21.98 3.24
N GLY A 229 -21.68 -21.45 4.41
CA GLY A 229 -21.78 -22.20 5.66
C GLY A 229 -20.45 -22.64 6.30
N ALA A 230 -19.29 -22.23 5.76
CA ALA A 230 -18.00 -22.52 6.37
C ALA A 230 -17.67 -21.57 7.53
N SER A 231 -16.98 -22.08 8.54
CA SER A 231 -16.47 -21.30 9.68
C SER A 231 -14.96 -21.08 9.59
N SER A 232 -14.47 -19.97 10.17
CA SER A 232 -13.04 -19.69 10.28
C SER A 232 -12.28 -20.79 11.04
N GLN A 233 -12.91 -21.41 12.03
CA GLN A 233 -12.33 -22.51 12.81
C GLN A 233 -12.11 -23.77 11.95
N GLN A 234 -13.02 -24.08 11.03
CA GLN A 234 -12.81 -25.15 10.06
C GLN A 234 -11.59 -24.83 9.21
N MET A 235 -11.50 -23.60 8.69
CA MET A 235 -10.40 -23.19 7.81
C MET A 235 -9.02 -23.11 8.49
N GLN A 236 -8.98 -23.11 9.83
CA GLN A 236 -7.70 -23.20 10.56
C GLN A 236 -6.92 -24.46 10.19
N GLY A 237 -7.60 -25.58 9.92
CA GLY A 237 -6.93 -26.81 9.49
C GLY A 237 -6.20 -26.68 8.15
N ILE A 238 -6.67 -25.79 7.25
CA ILE A 238 -5.97 -25.48 5.99
C ILE A 238 -4.71 -24.66 6.29
N VAL A 239 -4.81 -23.67 7.18
CA VAL A 239 -3.67 -22.84 7.59
C VAL A 239 -2.58 -23.70 8.26
N ASP A 240 -2.96 -24.63 9.13
CA ASP A 240 -2.01 -25.53 9.79
C ASP A 240 -1.36 -26.55 8.82
N THR A 241 -2.05 -26.86 7.72
CA THR A 241 -1.53 -27.74 6.67
C THR A 241 -0.52 -26.99 5.79
N ARG A 242 -0.92 -25.81 5.29
CA ARG A 242 -0.06 -24.99 4.42
C ARG A 242 1.16 -24.41 5.15
N SER A 243 1.09 -24.24 6.47
CA SER A 243 2.24 -23.84 7.29
C SER A 243 3.35 -24.89 7.35
N LYS A 244 3.05 -26.15 7.00
CA LYS A 244 4.05 -27.23 6.88
C LYS A 244 4.54 -27.37 5.45
N GLN A 245 3.63 -27.29 4.49
CA GLN A 245 3.95 -27.38 3.07
C GLN A 245 2.97 -26.53 2.27
N ALA A 246 3.49 -25.55 1.53
CA ALA A 246 2.67 -24.69 0.69
C ALA A 246 1.92 -25.49 -0.38
N LEU A 247 0.69 -25.07 -0.68
CA LEU A 247 -0.13 -25.64 -1.74
C LEU A 247 0.43 -25.21 -3.09
N THR A 248 0.61 -26.18 -3.98
CA THR A 248 1.24 -25.98 -5.30
C THR A 248 0.25 -25.73 -6.42
N SER A 249 -1.01 -26.10 -6.20
CA SER A 249 -2.09 -25.89 -7.17
C SER A 249 -3.44 -25.70 -6.47
N ILE A 250 -4.37 -25.09 -7.18
CA ILE A 250 -5.76 -24.94 -6.72
C ILE A 250 -6.44 -26.32 -6.63
N ASP A 251 -6.03 -27.29 -7.45
CA ASP A 251 -6.57 -28.66 -7.39
C ASP A 251 -6.24 -29.36 -6.07
N GLU A 252 -5.07 -29.09 -5.48
CA GLU A 252 -4.65 -29.62 -4.18
C GLU A 252 -5.56 -29.10 -3.06
N LEU A 253 -5.98 -27.83 -3.14
CA LEU A 253 -6.95 -27.24 -2.22
C LEU A 253 -8.27 -28.03 -2.21
N TRP A 254 -8.80 -28.35 -3.39
CA TRP A 254 -10.07 -29.07 -3.52
C TRP A 254 -10.01 -30.54 -3.09
N GLN A 255 -8.82 -31.10 -2.93
CA GLN A 255 -8.62 -32.46 -2.43
C GLN A 255 -8.61 -32.52 -0.89
N LEU A 256 -8.53 -31.37 -0.21
CA LEU A 256 -8.55 -31.35 1.24
C LEU A 256 -9.91 -31.86 1.77
N PRO A 257 -9.92 -32.71 2.83
CA PRO A 257 -11.15 -33.31 3.35
C PRO A 257 -12.20 -32.29 3.77
N ILE A 258 -11.77 -31.09 4.14
CA ILE A 258 -12.66 -30.01 4.57
C ILE A 258 -13.42 -29.35 3.40
N LEU A 259 -12.90 -29.49 2.19
CA LEU A 259 -13.42 -28.91 0.95
C LEU A 259 -14.04 -29.94 0.00
N SER A 260 -13.99 -31.23 0.35
CA SER A 260 -14.46 -32.32 -0.49
C SER A 260 -15.98 -32.28 -0.75
N GLY A 261 -16.74 -31.59 0.10
CA GLY A 261 -18.20 -31.45 -0.01
C GLY A 261 -18.68 -30.44 -1.06
N LEU A 262 -17.79 -29.66 -1.67
CA LEU A 262 -18.15 -28.65 -2.68
C LEU A 262 -18.46 -29.28 -4.03
N ASP A 263 -19.53 -28.80 -4.68
CA ASP A 263 -19.92 -29.23 -6.02
C ASP A 263 -18.95 -28.70 -7.10
N LYS A 264 -18.87 -29.43 -8.23
CA LYS A 264 -18.03 -29.01 -9.38
C LYS A 264 -18.37 -27.60 -9.89
N LYS A 265 -19.65 -27.22 -9.86
CA LYS A 265 -20.12 -25.89 -10.29
C LYS A 265 -19.60 -24.78 -9.36
N GLN A 266 -19.64 -25.01 -8.05
CA GLN A 266 -19.12 -24.07 -7.05
C GLN A 266 -17.61 -23.90 -7.19
N ARG A 267 -16.87 -25.02 -7.34
CA ARG A 267 -15.42 -24.97 -7.58
C ARG A 267 -15.08 -24.17 -8.84
N ALA A 268 -15.79 -24.42 -9.94
CA ALA A 268 -15.56 -23.71 -11.20
C ALA A 268 -15.83 -22.20 -11.11
N ALA A 269 -16.80 -21.77 -10.29
CA ALA A 269 -17.08 -20.36 -10.07
C ALA A 269 -16.00 -19.67 -9.19
N LEU A 270 -15.40 -20.40 -8.25
CA LEU A 270 -14.39 -19.88 -7.34
C LEU A 270 -12.97 -19.91 -7.91
N THR A 271 -12.63 -20.88 -8.78
CA THR A 271 -11.28 -21.03 -9.34
C THR A 271 -10.67 -19.73 -9.90
N PRO A 272 -11.41 -18.88 -10.64
CA PRO A 272 -10.84 -17.61 -11.15
C PRO A 272 -10.42 -16.63 -10.05
N LEU A 273 -11.06 -16.69 -8.88
CA LEU A 273 -10.78 -15.82 -7.74
C LEU A 273 -9.59 -16.29 -6.90
N LEU A 274 -9.01 -17.46 -7.19
CA LEU A 274 -7.98 -18.09 -6.36
C LEU A 274 -6.66 -18.20 -7.12
N ALA A 275 -5.57 -18.08 -6.39
CA ALA A 275 -4.21 -18.35 -6.85
C ALA A 275 -3.38 -19.00 -5.74
N VAL A 276 -2.25 -19.60 -6.14
CA VAL A 276 -1.21 -20.12 -5.23
C VAL A 276 0.03 -19.23 -5.21
N ASP A 277 0.08 -18.25 -6.12
CA ASP A 277 1.08 -17.22 -6.23
C ASP A 277 0.44 -15.84 -6.00
N SER A 278 1.25 -14.88 -5.60
CA SER A 278 0.85 -13.50 -5.37
C SER A 278 1.30 -12.60 -6.51
N GLN A 279 0.39 -11.73 -6.95
CA GLN A 279 0.66 -10.71 -7.97
C GLN A 279 0.88 -9.32 -7.36
N ALA A 280 0.76 -9.17 -6.04
CA ALA A 280 0.85 -7.89 -5.36
C ALA A 280 1.44 -8.04 -3.95
N PHE A 281 2.50 -7.27 -3.69
CA PHE A 281 3.14 -7.17 -2.38
C PHE A 281 3.16 -5.72 -1.94
N MET A 282 3.05 -5.49 -0.64
CA MET A 282 3.30 -4.18 -0.05
C MET A 282 4.57 -4.24 0.79
N ALA A 283 5.44 -3.26 0.60
CA ALA A 283 6.62 -3.06 1.43
C ALA A 283 6.45 -1.82 2.32
N LEU A 284 6.62 -1.96 3.63
CA LEU A 284 6.86 -0.83 4.52
C LEU A 284 8.37 -0.67 4.69
N ILE A 285 8.89 0.47 4.24
CA ILE A 285 10.30 0.82 4.36
C ILE A 285 10.42 1.90 5.43
N THR A 286 11.27 1.66 6.42
CA THR A 286 11.61 2.62 7.46
C THR A 286 13.08 2.97 7.33
N ALA A 287 13.37 4.23 6.99
CA ALA A 287 14.73 4.78 7.00
C ALA A 287 14.90 5.63 8.27
N SER A 288 15.97 5.39 9.02
CA SER A 288 16.26 6.12 10.25
C SER A 288 17.70 6.61 10.31
N ASP A 289 17.90 7.86 10.73
CA ASP A 289 19.20 8.43 11.04
C ASP A 289 19.45 8.44 12.55
N ASN A 290 20.48 7.72 12.96
CA ASN A 290 20.91 7.50 14.33
C ASN A 290 22.09 8.41 14.74
N ALA A 291 22.51 9.38 13.91
CA ALA A 291 23.63 10.27 14.22
C ALA A 291 23.41 11.16 15.46
N THR A 292 22.16 11.42 15.84
CA THR A 292 21.83 12.31 16.96
C THR A 292 21.24 11.53 18.13
N VAL A 293 22.00 11.43 19.22
CA VAL A 293 21.53 10.82 20.48
C VAL A 293 20.34 11.62 21.01
N GLY A 294 19.14 11.04 21.01
CA GLY A 294 17.93 11.60 21.64
C GLY A 294 16.76 11.94 20.70
N GLN A 295 16.96 12.00 19.37
CA GLN A 295 15.87 12.11 18.38
C GLN A 295 16.28 11.39 17.09
N ALA A 296 16.03 10.08 17.01
CA ALA A 296 16.18 9.35 15.75
C ALA A 296 15.19 9.93 14.73
N ARG A 297 15.71 10.48 13.63
CA ARG A 297 14.86 10.99 12.54
C ARG A 297 14.43 9.81 11.69
N GLN A 298 13.14 9.67 11.45
CA GLN A 298 12.59 8.55 10.69
C GLN A 298 11.78 9.05 9.50
N ARG A 299 11.85 8.31 8.40
CA ARG A 299 10.98 8.43 7.23
C ARG A 299 10.39 7.06 6.94
N PHE A 300 9.14 7.07 6.50
CA PHE A 300 8.40 5.85 6.19
C PHE A 300 7.88 5.92 4.77
N ALA A 301 7.92 4.79 4.07
CA ALA A 301 7.31 4.65 2.75
C ALA A 301 6.56 3.33 2.67
N THR A 302 5.37 3.36 2.08
CA THR A 302 4.67 2.15 1.65
C THR A 302 4.79 2.03 0.14
N VAL A 303 5.25 0.89 -0.35
CA VAL A 303 5.48 0.63 -1.77
C VAL A 303 4.66 -0.58 -2.20
N LEU A 304 3.74 -0.37 -3.14
CA LEU A 304 3.03 -1.47 -3.79
C LEU A 304 3.90 -2.00 -4.93
N ILE A 305 4.22 -3.29 -4.89
CA ILE A 305 5.07 -3.98 -5.85
C ILE A 305 4.20 -5.03 -6.55
N GLY A 306 4.08 -4.91 -7.88
CA GLY A 306 3.37 -5.87 -8.72
C GLY A 306 4.33 -6.96 -9.21
N LYS A 307 3.85 -8.20 -9.24
CA LYS A 307 4.54 -9.37 -9.79
C LYS A 307 3.65 -10.01 -10.85
N ASN A 308 3.88 -9.67 -12.12
CA ASN A 308 3.06 -10.15 -13.23
C ASN A 308 3.92 -10.93 -14.23
N ALA A 309 3.33 -11.82 -15.01
CA ALA A 309 4.01 -12.37 -16.17
C ALA A 309 4.43 -11.23 -17.11
N ALA A 310 5.66 -11.26 -17.64
CA ALA A 310 6.08 -10.26 -18.61
C ALA A 310 5.13 -10.26 -19.82
N ASN A 311 4.51 -9.12 -20.12
CA ASN A 311 3.73 -8.93 -21.33
C ASN A 311 4.68 -8.77 -22.52
N ASP A 312 4.45 -9.52 -23.61
CA ASP A 312 5.13 -9.37 -24.91
C ASP A 312 4.69 -8.08 -25.65
N SER A 313 4.62 -6.95 -24.95
CA SER A 313 4.26 -5.66 -25.55
C SER A 313 5.49 -4.82 -25.88
N GLN A 314 6.48 -5.41 -26.58
CA GLN A 314 7.44 -4.70 -27.45
C GLN A 314 8.12 -5.66 -28.45
N THR A 315 7.37 -6.40 -29.26
CA THR A 315 7.85 -6.86 -30.59
C THR A 315 6.65 -7.17 -31.48
N SER A 316 6.09 -6.15 -32.11
CA SER A 316 5.36 -6.35 -33.36
C SER A 316 6.38 -6.66 -34.47
N ASN A 317 6.50 -7.94 -34.82
CA ASN A 317 6.54 -8.41 -36.21
C ASN A 317 6.63 -9.95 -36.28
N ASP A 318 5.67 -10.52 -37.01
CA ASP A 318 5.68 -11.79 -37.75
C ASP A 318 6.24 -13.04 -37.07
N THR A 319 5.38 -13.99 -36.68
CA THR A 319 4.90 -15.08 -37.56
C THR A 319 3.95 -16.02 -36.80
N SER A 320 3.01 -16.60 -37.54
CA SER A 320 2.03 -17.58 -37.13
C SER A 320 2.66 -18.88 -36.63
N GLY A 321 2.18 -19.38 -35.49
CA GLY A 321 2.52 -20.70 -34.97
C GLY A 321 1.62 -21.09 -33.80
N SER A 322 0.65 -21.95 -34.07
CA SER A 322 -0.20 -22.61 -33.08
C SER A 322 0.65 -23.52 -32.17
N SER A 323 0.65 -23.28 -30.86
CA SER A 323 0.91 -24.31 -29.84
C SER A 323 0.30 -23.90 -28.50
N SER A 324 -0.75 -24.63 -28.12
CA SER A 324 -1.17 -24.83 -26.74
C SER A 324 -0.06 -25.53 -25.94
N ASP A 325 -0.03 -25.23 -24.65
CA ASP A 325 0.80 -25.78 -23.57
C ASP A 325 2.11 -25.04 -23.21
N VAL A 326 2.28 -24.92 -21.88
CA VAL A 326 3.39 -24.37 -21.09
C VAL A 326 3.31 -22.87 -20.73
N ILE A 327 2.39 -22.51 -19.82
CA ILE A 327 2.49 -21.30 -18.98
C ILE A 327 3.25 -21.65 -17.69
N SER A 328 4.47 -22.18 -17.82
CA SER A 328 5.36 -22.45 -16.69
C SER A 328 6.77 -22.16 -17.16
N GLY A 329 7.23 -20.91 -16.97
CA GLY A 329 8.60 -20.51 -17.33
C GLY A 329 8.77 -19.12 -17.94
N LYS A 330 7.70 -18.31 -18.12
CA LYS A 330 7.90 -16.90 -18.50
C LYS A 330 8.49 -16.12 -17.32
N PRO A 331 9.53 -15.30 -17.52
CA PRO A 331 10.08 -14.49 -16.44
C PRO A 331 8.99 -13.54 -15.92
N LYS A 332 8.72 -13.59 -14.61
CA LYS A 332 7.80 -12.65 -13.94
C LYS A 332 8.49 -11.28 -13.85
N GLU A 333 7.83 -10.23 -14.35
CA GLU A 333 8.25 -8.85 -14.18
C GLU A 333 7.83 -8.38 -12.78
N VAL A 334 8.82 -7.92 -11.99
CA VAL A 334 8.60 -7.33 -10.67
C VAL A 334 8.87 -5.83 -10.78
N LYS A 335 7.83 -5.02 -10.56
CA LYS A 335 7.89 -3.57 -10.70
C LYS A 335 7.13 -2.85 -9.59
N VAL A 336 7.58 -1.63 -9.29
CA VAL A 336 6.89 -0.73 -8.37
C VAL A 336 5.66 -0.16 -9.09
N VAL A 337 4.50 -0.30 -8.48
CA VAL A 337 3.21 0.21 -8.98
C VAL A 337 2.95 1.60 -8.42
N THR A 338 3.11 1.76 -7.11
CA THR A 338 2.95 3.05 -6.44
C THR A 338 3.83 3.13 -5.19
N GLN A 339 4.21 4.34 -4.82
CA GLN A 339 4.96 4.65 -3.61
C GLN A 339 4.29 5.82 -2.90
N ARG A 340 4.07 5.66 -1.60
CA ARG A 340 3.53 6.71 -0.73
C ARG A 340 4.47 6.98 0.43
N LEU A 341 4.86 8.23 0.61
CA LEU A 341 5.68 8.69 1.73
C LEU A 341 4.80 9.09 2.91
N TRP A 342 5.26 8.79 4.11
CA TRP A 342 4.56 9.09 5.35
C TRP A 342 5.43 9.86 6.33
N ALA A 343 4.80 10.77 7.08
CA ALA A 343 5.44 11.49 8.18
C ALA A 343 5.54 10.64 9.46
N PHE A 344 4.65 9.66 9.61
CA PHE A 344 4.56 8.74 10.74
C PHE A 344 4.46 7.31 10.23
N ARG A 345 4.80 6.33 11.06
CA ARG A 345 4.66 4.92 10.70
C ARG A 345 3.17 4.62 10.44
N PRO A 346 2.79 4.21 9.22
CA PRO A 346 1.41 3.85 8.93
C PRO A 346 1.04 2.55 9.65
N SER A 347 -0.26 2.27 9.79
CA SER A 347 -0.72 0.93 10.15
C SER A 347 -0.37 -0.01 9.01
N PHE A 348 0.62 -0.86 9.23
CA PHE A 348 1.11 -1.85 8.29
C PHE A 348 0.89 -3.23 8.90
#